data_AF-K1UKX0-F1
#
_entry.id   AF-K1UKX0-F1
#
_cell.length_a   1.000
_cell.length_b   1.000
_cell.length_c   1.000
_cell.angle_alpha   90.00
_cell.angle_beta   90.00
_cell.angle_gamma   90.00
#
_symmetry.space_group_name_H-M   'P 1'
#
loop_
_entity.id
_entity.type
_entity.pdbx_description
1 polymer ?
#
loop_
_entity_poly.entity_id
_entity_poly.type
_entity_poly.pdbx_seq_one_letter_code
_entity_poly.pdbx_strand_id
1 'polypeptide(L)' 'GYVVKLDLPELRELVSLLRYSSNNLNQLTRRAHETGRIYETDLEDIQQSQERIWTAAEKIVSSLAALK' A
#
# COMPACT_ATOMS: atom_id res chain seq x y z
N GLY A 1 -6.43 26.28 -15.74
CA GLY A 1 -5.57 25.37 -14.97
C GLY A 1 -5.18 24.24 -15.88
N TYR A 2 -3.88 24.00 -16.07
CA TYR A 2 -3.42 22.84 -16.82
C TYR A 2 -3.72 21.59 -15.98
N VAL A 3 -4.88 20.98 -16.22
CA VAL A 3 -5.07 19.57 -15.86
C VAL A 3 -4.25 18.82 -16.88
N VAL A 4 -2.93 18.74 -16.64
CA VAL A 4 -2.13 17.69 -17.26
C VAL A 4 -2.83 16.43 -16.82
N LYS A 5 -3.48 15.76 -17.77
CA LYS A 5 -4.06 14.44 -17.58
C LYS A 5 -2.86 13.50 -17.40
N LEU A 6 -2.26 13.57 -16.22
CA LEU A 6 -1.22 12.69 -15.74
C LEU A 6 -1.94 11.37 -15.51
N ASP A 7 -2.11 10.61 -16.60
CA ASP A 7 -2.39 9.19 -16.53
C ASP A 7 -1.17 8.57 -15.82
N LEU A 8 -1.25 8.54 -14.48
CA LEU A 8 -0.28 7.93 -13.57
C LEU A 8 -0.84 6.57 -13.13
N PRO A 9 -0.76 5.54 -13.97
CA PRO A 9 -1.19 4.20 -13.61
C PRO A 9 -0.52 3.69 -12.32
N GLU A 10 0.71 4.13 -12.04
CA GLU A 10 1.47 3.82 -10.82
C GLU A 10 0.79 4.38 -9.57
N LEU A 11 0.22 5.58 -9.64
CA LEU A 11 -0.54 6.17 -8.53
C LEU A 11 -1.82 5.36 -8.25
N ARG A 12 -2.49 4.87 -9.30
CA ARG A 12 -3.65 4.00 -9.15
C ARG A 12 -3.26 2.64 -8.53
N GLU A 13 -2.10 2.11 -8.89
CA GLU A 13 -1.55 0.89 -8.30
C GLU A 13 -1.23 1.09 -6.81
N LEU A 14 -0.57 2.20 -6.44
CA LEU A 14 -0.30 2.56 -5.05
C LEU A 14 -1.59 2.67 -4.22
N VAL A 15 -2.62 3.35 -4.74
CA VAL A 15 -3.92 3.45 -4.06
C VAL A 15 -4.57 2.07 -3.87
N SER A 16 -4.40 1.17 -4.85
CA SER A 16 -4.91 -0.20 -4.76
C SER A 16 -4.16 -1.02 -3.69
N LEU A 17 -2.83 -0.91 -3.63
CA LEU A 17 -2.00 -1.54 -2.60
C LEU A 17 -2.33 -1.01 -1.20
N LEU A 18 -2.52 0.30 -1.05
CA LEU A 18 -2.96 0.92 0.21
C LEU A 18 -4.31 0.38 0.67
N ARG A 19 -5.28 0.26 -0.24
CA ARG A 19 -6.60 -0.31 0.07
C ARG A 19 -6.50 -1.77 0.49
N TYR A 20 -5.67 -2.56 -0.18
CA TYR A 20 -5.41 -3.95 0.20
C TYR A 20 -4.76 -4.06 1.59
N SER A 21 -3.73 -3.26 1.85
CA SER A 21 -3.04 -3.21 3.14
C SER A 21 -3.98 -2.80 4.27
N SER A 22 -4.84 -1.80 4.04
CA SER A 22 -5.81 -1.34 5.03
C SER A 22 -6.88 -2.41 5.33
N ASN A 23 -7.31 -3.14 4.31
CA ASN A 23 -8.22 -4.28 4.48
C ASN A 23 -7.55 -5.42 5.25
N ASN A 24 -6.28 -5.74 4.97
CA ASN A 24 -5.54 -6.77 5.69
C ASN A 24 -5.35 -6.38 7.17
N LEU A 25 -4.93 -5.13 7.46
CA LEU A 25 -4.85 -4.59 8.82
C LEU A 25 -6.19 -4.66 9.58
N ASN A 26 -7.31 -4.36 8.91
CA ASN A 26 -8.64 -4.49 9.51
C ASN A 26 -8.97 -5.95 9.85
N GLN A 27 -8.57 -6.91 9.02
CA GLN A 27 -8.75 -8.33 9.30
C GLN A 27 -7.89 -8.78 10.48
N LEU A 28 -6.63 -8.33 10.57
CA LEU A 28 -5.78 -8.60 11.72
C LEU A 28 -6.41 -8.05 13.00
N THR A 29 -6.92 -6.82 12.96
CA THR A 29 -7.53 -6.17 14.13
C THR A 29 -8.74 -6.96 14.63
N ARG A 30 -9.60 -7.44 13.72
CA ARG A 30 -10.74 -8.31 14.08
C ARG A 30 -10.28 -9.64 14.66
N ARG A 31 -9.34 -10.33 14.01
CA ARG A 31 -8.83 -11.64 14.47
C ARG A 31 -8.10 -11.55 15.81
N ALA A 32 -7.32 -10.50 16.02
CA ALA A 32 -6.65 -10.22 17.29
C ALA A 32 -7.68 -9.91 18.41
N HIS A 33 -8.77 -9.22 18.09
CA HIS A 33 -9.84 -8.95 19.05
C HIS A 33 -10.66 -10.21 19.38
N GLU A 34 -10.85 -11.11 18.41
CA GLU A 34 -11.60 -12.36 18.56
C GLU A 34 -10.83 -13.46 19.30
N THR A 35 -9.51 -13.57 19.08
CA THR A 35 -8.69 -14.67 19.61
C THR A 35 -7.63 -14.24 20.63
N GLY A 36 -7.41 -12.93 20.80
CA GLY A 36 -6.41 -12.37 21.70
C GLY A 36 -4.96 -12.66 21.30
N ARG A 37 -4.71 -13.26 20.14
CA ARG A 37 -3.38 -13.65 19.66
C ARG A 37 -3.12 -13.09 18.27
N ILE A 38 -1.95 -12.48 18.08
CA ILE A 38 -1.42 -12.07 16.78
C ILE A 38 -0.50 -13.19 16.31
N TYR A 39 -0.77 -13.77 15.14
CA TYR A 39 0.08 -14.82 14.57
C TYR A 39 1.21 -14.19 13.76
N GLU A 40 2.37 -14.85 13.76
CA GLU A 40 3.56 -14.43 13.00
C GLU A 40 3.27 -14.25 11.51
N THR A 41 2.43 -15.11 10.94
CA THR A 41 1.96 -15.03 9.55
C THR A 41 1.21 -13.73 9.25
N ASP A 42 0.43 -13.20 10.20
CA ASP A 42 -0.28 -11.93 9.99
C ASP A 42 0.70 -10.73 10.02
N LEU A 43 1.80 -10.83 10.78
CA LEU A 43 2.86 -9.82 10.80
C LEU A 43 3.68 -9.85 9.50
N GLU A 44 3.99 -11.04 8.97
CA GLU A 44 4.66 -11.21 7.69
C GLU A 44 3.83 -10.61 6.53
N ASP A 45 2.52 -10.86 6.52
CA ASP A 45 1.60 -10.30 5.53
C ASP A 45 1.60 -8.76 5.53
N ILE A 46 1.62 -8.15 6.73
CA ILE A 46 1.72 -6.70 6.88
C ILE A 46 3.06 -6.21 6.36
N GLN A 47 4.15 -6.88 6.73
CA GLN A 47 5.50 -6.48 6.34
C GLN A 47 5.66 -6.50 4.82
N GLN A 48 5.22 -7.57 4.15
CA GLN A 48 5.23 -7.65 2.68
C GLN A 48 4.34 -6.59 2.02
N SER A 49 3.18 -6.29 2.60
CA SER A 49 2.30 -5.25 2.07
C SER A 49 2.94 -3.87 2.16
N GLN A 50 3.62 -3.55 3.26
CA GLN A 50 4.35 -2.30 3.45
C GLN A 50 5.50 -2.16 2.45
N GLU A 51 6.27 -3.24 2.22
CA GLU A 51 7.36 -3.24 1.25
C GLU A 51 6.84 -2.94 -0.17
N ARG A 52 5.73 -3.57 -0.58
CA ARG A 52 5.09 -3.31 -1.88
C ARG A 52 4.61 -1.86 -2.03
N ILE A 53 4.02 -1.30 -0.96
CA ILE A 53 3.62 0.11 -0.94
C ILE A 53 4.85 1.02 -1.09
N TRP A 54 5.94 0.73 -0.36
CA TRP A 54 7.18 1.51 -0.42
C TRP A 54 7.79 1.51 -1.82
N THR A 55 7.91 0.34 -2.46
CA THR A 55 8.41 0.23 -3.84
C THR A 55 7.52 0.98 -4.84
N ALA A 56 6.20 0.92 -4.69
CA ALA A 56 5.29 1.68 -5.55
C ALA A 56 5.43 3.20 -5.36
N ALA A 57 5.60 3.65 -4.11
CA ALA A 57 5.83 5.06 -3.80
C ALA A 57 7.16 5.57 -4.38
N GLU A 58 8.23 4.78 -4.26
CA GLU A 58 9.54 5.09 -4.84
C GLU A 58 9.43 5.27 -6.37
N LYS A 59 8.78 4.34 -7.07
CA LYS A 59 8.56 4.44 -8.53
C LYS A 59 7.83 5.72 -8.93
N ILE A 60 6.81 6.12 -8.17
CA ILE A 60 6.06 7.37 -8.43
C ILE A 60 6.97 8.58 -8.23
N VAL A 61 7.71 8.65 -7.13
CA VAL A 61 8.63 9.77 -6.85
C VAL A 61 9.71 9.87 -7.91
N SER A 62 10.31 8.74 -8.33
CA SER A 62 11.28 8.70 -9.42
C SER A 62 10.69 9.17 -10.75
N SER A 63 9.47 8.73 -11.08
CA SER A 63 8.78 9.12 -12.31
C SER A 63 8.45 10.61 -12.33
N LEU A 64 7.98 11.16 -11.20
CA LEU A 64 7.72 12.59 -11.06
C LEU A 64 9.00 13.43 -11.08
N ALA A 65 10.10 12.93 -10.50
CA ALA A 65 11.39 13.60 -10.53
C ALA A 65 11.99 13.65 -11.95
N ALA A 66 11.73 12.63 -12.77
CA ALA A 66 12.17 12.58 -14.17
C ALA A 66 11.37 13.50 -15.11
N LEU A 67 10.21 14.01 -14.68
CA LEU A 67 9.41 14.99 -15.42
C LEU A 67 9.89 16.44 -15.21
N LYS A 68 11.00 16.64 -14.48
CA LYS A 68 11.57 17.94 -14.11
C LYS A 68 12.71 18.37 -15.03
#